data_AF-A0A520Z4I9-F1
#
_entry.id   AF-A0A520Z4I9-F1
#
_cell.length_a   1.000
_cell.length_b   1.000
_cell.length_c   1.000
_cell.angle_alpha   90.00
_cell.angle_beta   90.00
_cell.angle_gamma   90.00
#
_symmetry.space_group_name_H-M   'P 1'
#
loop_
_entity.id
_entity.type
_entity.pdbx_description
1 polymer ?
#
loop_
_entity_poly.entity_id
_entity_poly.type
_entity_poly.pdbx_seq_one_letter_code
_entity_poly.pdbx_strand_id
1 'polypeptide(L)'
;MKTLITLLVTLFISISSVAQQGINYKAILKDGSGNLLAGTFMNVQFTIHEASASGTIVYQEDHNYTTDANGLLILNIGSDLSPSIGVFNDIDWGVDKHFLQITINYSGGTINFDATEFMAVPYAKYAASGWTGLEKITEGSNTGWRLLESDANNYGNIGGNAVDLSISDISANHGATGNGSFAANYRTLAQGNSSSAFGISTIATGANSMALGQFNVADSNGLFLIGNGTSDTERSNALNVLNNGTITAPSFELAMITDDKALITKEYLEENGSTGLEQITEESDAPGVFNTGWRLTGVDENGYFPIGNKSVDLSITESNGNGFGTRGDYSFAAGFDSQAIGNYSVALKGKANEFSAVSLGAGSEANGRYSLAANLTTKADALSSAAFGRYNIGTGDAVNWIATDPLFEIGNSIDPNNRSNALTVLKNGTITAPSFDISEITDDKALIT
;
A
#
# COMPACT_ATOMS: atom_id res chain seq x y z
N MET A 1 -24.38 35.43 13.29
CA MET A 1 -25.80 35.40 12.88
C MET A 1 -26.04 35.94 11.48
N LYS A 2 -25.60 37.15 11.13
CA LYS A 2 -25.87 37.74 9.79
C LYS A 2 -25.33 36.88 8.64
N THR A 3 -24.10 36.37 8.73
CA THR A 3 -23.48 35.49 7.71
C THR A 3 -24.12 34.11 7.59
N LEU A 4 -24.65 33.53 8.67
CA LEU A 4 -25.34 32.24 8.65
C LEU A 4 -26.74 32.37 8.00
N ILE A 5 -27.43 33.49 8.25
CA ILE A 5 -28.72 33.79 7.61
C ILE A 5 -28.53 34.06 6.11
N THR A 6 -27.48 34.78 5.71
CA THR A 6 -27.18 35.01 4.29
C THR A 6 -26.86 33.72 3.55
N LEU A 7 -26.11 32.80 4.16
CA LEU A 7 -25.79 31.49 3.58
C LEU A 7 -27.02 30.57 3.46
N LEU A 8 -27.91 30.58 4.46
CA LEU A 8 -29.18 29.84 4.40
C LEU A 8 -30.10 30.38 3.31
N VAL A 9 -30.20 31.71 3.15
CA VAL A 9 -31.05 32.32 2.10
C VAL A 9 -30.51 32.03 0.69
N THR A 10 -29.19 32.04 0.47
CA THR A 10 -28.62 31.68 -0.85
C THR A 10 -28.70 30.17 -1.15
N LEU A 11 -28.65 29.31 -0.14
CA LEU A 11 -28.79 27.85 -0.29
C LEU A 11 -30.24 27.43 -0.61
N PHE A 12 -31.25 28.15 -0.09
CA PHE A 12 -32.67 27.86 -0.41
C PHE A 12 -33.12 28.39 -1.77
N ILE A 13 -32.54 29.49 -2.27
CA ILE A 13 -32.88 30.05 -3.59
C ILE A 13 -32.35 29.19 -4.75
N SER A 14 -31.31 28.38 -4.52
CA SER A 14 -30.72 27.51 -5.54
C SER A 14 -31.44 26.16 -5.74
N ILE A 15 -32.54 25.90 -5.00
CA ILE A 15 -33.32 24.65 -5.08
C ILE A 15 -34.69 24.87 -5.76
N SER A 16 -35.08 26.10 -6.09
CA SER A 16 -36.31 26.33 -6.86
C SER A 16 -36.07 26.17 -8.36
N SER A 17 -35.96 24.92 -8.83
CA SER A 17 -36.27 24.60 -10.23
C SER A 17 -37.78 24.74 -10.40
N VAL A 18 -38.26 25.92 -10.78
CA VAL A 18 -39.62 26.05 -11.27
C VAL A 18 -39.67 25.41 -12.65
N ALA A 19 -40.17 24.18 -12.71
CA ALA A 19 -40.62 23.61 -13.97
C ALA A 19 -41.61 24.58 -14.62
N GLN A 20 -41.57 24.70 -15.95
CA GLN A 20 -42.46 25.59 -16.68
C GLN A 20 -43.91 25.25 -16.33
N GLN A 21 -44.63 26.19 -15.71
CA GLN A 21 -46.00 25.99 -15.27
C GLN A 21 -46.96 26.20 -16.45
N GLY A 22 -47.67 25.14 -16.81
CA GLY A 22 -48.77 25.18 -17.76
C GLY A 22 -48.43 24.99 -19.24
N ILE A 23 -49.47 24.98 -20.08
CA ILE A 23 -49.41 24.78 -21.53
C ILE A 23 -49.80 26.08 -22.22
N ASN A 24 -48.93 26.63 -23.07
CA ASN A 24 -49.25 27.84 -23.85
C ASN A 24 -50.39 27.56 -24.84
N TYR A 25 -51.40 28.43 -24.84
CA TYR A 25 -52.53 28.40 -25.77
C TYR A 25 -52.67 29.74 -26.48
N LYS A 26 -52.78 29.71 -27.81
CA LYS A 26 -53.00 30.91 -28.63
C LYS A 26 -54.06 30.63 -29.68
N ALA A 27 -55.01 31.55 -29.82
CA ALA A 27 -56.06 31.44 -30.82
C ALA A 27 -56.45 32.82 -31.36
N ILE A 28 -56.90 32.85 -32.62
CA ILE A 28 -57.52 34.03 -33.23
C ILE A 28 -59.00 33.75 -33.33
N LEU A 29 -59.84 34.63 -32.78
CA LEU A 29 -61.28 34.45 -32.75
C LEU A 29 -61.98 35.30 -33.81
N LYS A 30 -62.95 34.67 -34.47
CA LYS A 30 -63.77 35.27 -35.51
C LYS A 30 -65.25 35.01 -35.24
N ASP A 31 -66.11 35.92 -35.68
CA ASP A 31 -67.56 35.70 -35.70
C ASP A 31 -67.98 34.76 -36.84
N GLY A 32 -69.27 34.39 -36.88
CA GLY A 32 -69.83 33.52 -37.93
C GLY A 32 -69.83 34.13 -39.34
N SER A 33 -69.50 35.42 -39.49
CA SER A 33 -69.29 36.10 -40.78
C SER A 33 -67.81 36.21 -41.16
N GLY A 34 -66.90 35.71 -40.31
CA GLY A 34 -65.46 35.73 -40.52
C GLY A 34 -64.75 37.02 -40.05
N ASN A 35 -65.46 37.96 -39.42
CA ASN A 35 -64.84 39.17 -38.87
C ASN A 35 -64.10 38.86 -37.57
N LEU A 36 -63.00 39.55 -37.30
CA LEU A 36 -62.24 39.39 -36.06
C LEU A 36 -63.07 39.88 -34.86
N LEU A 37 -63.13 39.08 -33.80
CA LEU A 37 -63.68 39.49 -32.52
C LEU A 37 -62.63 40.32 -31.77
N ALA A 38 -62.35 41.54 -32.23
CA ALA A 38 -61.33 42.42 -31.65
C ALA A 38 -61.86 43.19 -30.42
N GLY A 39 -61.02 43.39 -29.39
CA GLY A 39 -61.39 44.16 -28.19
C GLY A 39 -62.59 43.60 -27.42
N THR A 40 -62.89 42.31 -27.60
CA THR A 40 -64.10 41.68 -27.08
C THR A 40 -63.77 40.96 -25.78
N PHE A 41 -64.48 41.30 -24.71
CA PHE A 41 -64.38 40.59 -23.44
C PHE A 41 -65.07 39.22 -23.52
N MET A 42 -64.43 38.21 -22.94
CA MET A 42 -64.92 36.84 -22.89
C MET A 42 -64.37 36.08 -21.70
N ASN A 43 -65.03 34.99 -21.37
CA ASN A 43 -64.55 33.97 -20.46
C ASN A 43 -64.23 32.71 -21.26
N VAL A 44 -62.98 32.24 -21.18
CA VAL A 44 -62.47 31.04 -21.85
C VAL A 44 -62.24 29.97 -20.79
N GLN A 45 -62.98 28.87 -20.89
CA GLN A 45 -62.85 27.72 -20.02
C GLN A 45 -62.07 26.63 -20.73
N PHE A 46 -61.05 26.09 -20.07
CA PHE A 46 -60.33 24.89 -20.51
C PHE A 46 -60.74 23.71 -19.63
N THR A 47 -61.12 22.61 -20.27
CA THR A 47 -61.52 21.37 -19.59
C THR A 47 -60.65 20.23 -20.12
N ILE A 48 -60.03 19.46 -19.22
CA ILE A 48 -59.20 18.31 -19.56
C ILE A 48 -59.94 17.02 -19.19
N HIS A 49 -60.18 16.19 -20.19
CA HIS A 49 -60.78 14.86 -20.04
C HIS A 49 -59.71 13.77 -20.08
N GLU A 50 -59.88 12.73 -19.29
CA GLU A 50 -59.04 11.53 -19.25
C GLU A 50 -59.67 10.37 -20.05
N ALA A 51 -58.82 9.51 -20.62
CA ALA A 51 -59.13 8.29 -21.40
C ALA A 51 -59.86 8.49 -22.74
N SER A 52 -60.79 9.45 -22.86
CA SER A 52 -61.53 9.75 -24.10
C SER A 52 -62.03 11.19 -24.17
N ALA A 53 -62.46 11.63 -25.36
CA ALA A 53 -63.02 12.97 -25.59
C ALA A 53 -64.27 13.32 -24.74
N SER A 54 -64.96 12.31 -24.20
CA SER A 54 -66.09 12.47 -23.29
C SER A 54 -65.85 11.80 -21.93
N GLY A 55 -64.58 11.58 -21.58
CA GLY A 55 -64.19 10.92 -20.34
C GLY A 55 -64.30 11.81 -19.11
N THR A 56 -63.82 11.32 -17.98
CA THR A 56 -63.85 12.04 -16.70
C THR A 56 -63.07 13.35 -16.81
N ILE A 57 -63.64 14.44 -16.29
CA ILE A 57 -62.93 15.72 -16.18
C ILE A 57 -61.95 15.63 -15.01
N VAL A 58 -60.66 15.69 -15.32
CA VAL A 58 -59.59 15.67 -14.30
C VAL A 58 -59.10 17.07 -13.94
N TYR A 59 -59.34 18.05 -14.81
CA TYR A 59 -58.98 19.44 -14.57
C TYR A 59 -59.87 20.40 -15.35
N GLN A 60 -60.23 21.53 -14.74
CA GLN A 60 -60.96 22.61 -15.39
C GLN A 60 -60.58 23.97 -14.82
N GLU A 61 -60.36 24.97 -15.68
CA GLU A 61 -60.03 26.33 -15.27
C GLU A 61 -60.70 27.38 -16.16
N ASP A 62 -60.78 28.62 -15.66
CA ASP A 62 -61.52 29.70 -16.29
C ASP A 62 -60.67 30.98 -16.41
N HIS A 63 -60.60 31.55 -17.61
CA HIS A 63 -59.86 32.78 -17.88
C HIS A 63 -60.76 33.89 -18.39
N ASN A 64 -60.80 35.01 -17.66
CA ASN A 64 -61.38 36.25 -18.17
C ASN A 64 -60.35 36.98 -19.04
N TYR A 65 -60.68 37.23 -20.30
CA TYR A 65 -59.75 37.79 -21.27
C TYR A 65 -60.45 38.76 -22.24
N THR A 66 -59.74 39.79 -22.67
CA THR A 66 -60.17 40.69 -23.75
C THR A 66 -59.21 40.54 -24.92
N THR A 67 -59.72 40.14 -26.09
CA THR A 67 -58.92 39.95 -27.30
C THR A 67 -58.25 41.25 -27.76
N ASP A 68 -57.10 41.14 -28.43
CA ASP A 68 -56.41 42.30 -29.00
C ASP A 68 -57.09 42.85 -30.28
N ALA A 69 -56.49 43.86 -30.91
CA ALA A 69 -56.98 44.45 -32.16
C ALA A 69 -57.05 43.44 -33.34
N ASN A 70 -56.36 42.31 -33.24
CA ASN A 70 -56.34 41.24 -34.24
C ASN A 70 -57.23 40.05 -33.83
N GLY A 71 -58.02 40.17 -32.76
CA GLY A 71 -58.82 39.05 -32.24
C GLY A 71 -57.98 37.93 -31.60
N LEU A 72 -56.71 38.18 -31.28
CA LEU A 72 -55.79 37.20 -30.70
C LEU A 72 -56.03 37.10 -29.19
N LEU A 73 -56.06 35.86 -28.70
CA LEU A 73 -55.93 35.52 -27.29
C LEU A 73 -54.65 34.73 -27.05
N ILE A 74 -54.01 34.98 -25.91
CA ILE A 74 -52.83 34.27 -25.44
C ILE A 74 -53.08 33.92 -23.97
N LEU A 75 -53.22 32.63 -23.68
CA LEU A 75 -53.52 32.11 -22.35
C LEU A 75 -52.54 30.96 -22.03
N ASN A 76 -52.38 30.65 -20.76
CA ASN A 76 -51.58 29.52 -20.30
C ASN A 76 -52.50 28.58 -19.52
N ILE A 77 -52.72 27.38 -20.05
CA ILE A 77 -53.52 26.34 -19.39
C ILE A 77 -52.74 25.84 -18.16
N GLY A 78 -53.37 25.64 -17.02
CA GLY A 78 -52.73 25.24 -15.77
C GLY A 78 -52.13 26.41 -14.98
N SER A 79 -52.50 27.65 -15.33
CA SER A 79 -52.01 28.85 -14.64
C SER A 79 -53.02 29.45 -13.66
N ASP A 80 -54.26 28.97 -13.67
CA ASP A 80 -55.24 29.37 -12.68
C ASP A 80 -54.87 28.83 -11.29
N LEU A 81 -54.77 29.72 -10.32
CA LEU A 81 -54.47 29.38 -8.92
C LEU A 81 -55.70 28.83 -8.18
N SER A 82 -56.89 28.91 -8.79
CA SER A 82 -58.15 28.44 -8.21
C SER A 82 -59.03 27.79 -9.30
N PRO A 83 -58.55 26.68 -9.91
CA PRO A 83 -59.29 25.97 -10.95
C PRO A 83 -60.67 25.51 -10.44
N SER A 84 -61.65 25.45 -11.35
CA SER A 84 -63.01 25.02 -11.03
C SER A 84 -63.11 23.52 -10.76
N ILE A 85 -62.20 22.70 -11.31
CA ILE A 85 -62.08 21.26 -11.01
C ILE A 85 -60.59 20.87 -10.98
N GLY A 86 -60.20 20.04 -10.00
CA GLY A 86 -58.89 19.39 -9.95
C GLY A 86 -57.71 20.33 -9.62
N VAL A 87 -56.50 19.80 -9.70
CA VAL A 87 -55.24 20.55 -9.54
C VAL A 87 -54.34 20.17 -10.71
N PHE A 88 -53.84 21.15 -11.46
CA PHE A 88 -53.11 20.90 -12.71
C PHE A 88 -51.88 20.00 -12.54
N ASN A 89 -51.16 20.16 -11.43
CA ASN A 89 -49.94 19.39 -11.13
C ASN A 89 -50.22 17.95 -10.67
N ASP A 90 -51.46 17.64 -10.31
CA ASP A 90 -51.86 16.30 -9.85
C ASP A 90 -52.34 15.42 -11.01
N ILE A 91 -52.44 15.97 -12.22
CA ILE A 91 -52.79 15.21 -13.43
C ILE A 91 -51.66 14.24 -13.75
N ASP A 92 -51.96 12.94 -13.77
CA ASP A 92 -51.02 11.90 -14.19
C ASP A 92 -50.96 11.79 -15.71
N TRP A 93 -50.12 12.62 -16.33
CA TRP A 93 -49.91 12.64 -17.78
C TRP A 93 -49.29 11.35 -18.35
N GLY A 94 -48.83 10.41 -17.51
CA GLY A 94 -48.09 9.21 -17.92
C GLY A 94 -48.94 7.96 -18.13
N VAL A 95 -50.18 7.94 -17.63
CA VAL A 95 -51.01 6.72 -17.57
C VAL A 95 -52.03 6.65 -18.71
N ASP A 96 -52.80 7.72 -18.92
CA ASP A 96 -53.91 7.76 -19.87
C ASP A 96 -53.77 8.85 -20.93
N LYS A 97 -54.56 8.72 -22.01
CA LYS A 97 -54.72 9.79 -23.00
C LYS A 97 -55.53 10.93 -22.41
N HIS A 98 -55.14 12.16 -22.73
CA HIS A 98 -55.81 13.36 -22.25
C HIS A 98 -56.36 14.18 -23.42
N PHE A 99 -57.51 14.83 -23.23
CA PHE A 99 -58.21 15.59 -24.26
C PHE A 99 -58.56 17.00 -23.76
N LEU A 100 -58.29 18.03 -24.57
CA LEU A 100 -58.62 19.42 -24.27
C LEU A 100 -59.96 19.79 -24.92
N GLN A 101 -60.93 20.17 -24.10
CA GLN A 101 -62.15 20.86 -24.51
C GLN A 101 -62.06 22.35 -24.16
N ILE A 102 -62.65 23.20 -25.00
CA ILE A 102 -62.65 24.65 -24.84
C ILE A 102 -64.08 25.16 -24.92
N THR A 103 -64.46 26.00 -23.97
CA THR A 103 -65.74 26.70 -23.97
C THR A 103 -65.49 28.20 -23.91
N ILE A 104 -66.12 28.97 -24.81
CA ILE A 104 -65.98 30.42 -24.87
C ILE A 104 -67.34 31.06 -24.64
N ASN A 105 -67.44 31.86 -23.58
CA ASN A 105 -68.60 32.69 -23.26
C ASN A 105 -68.29 34.15 -23.58
N TYR A 106 -69.06 34.78 -24.46
CA TYR A 106 -68.92 36.19 -24.81
C TYR A 106 -70.28 36.84 -25.09
N SER A 107 -70.32 38.14 -25.40
CA SER A 107 -71.59 38.87 -25.62
C SER A 107 -72.45 38.31 -26.76
N GLY A 108 -71.87 37.57 -27.70
CA GLY A 108 -72.59 36.91 -28.80
C GLY A 108 -73.13 35.51 -28.46
N GLY A 109 -72.90 35.01 -27.25
CA GLY A 109 -73.37 33.70 -26.78
C GLY A 109 -72.23 32.80 -26.29
N THR A 110 -72.54 31.51 -26.16
CA THR A 110 -71.60 30.46 -25.75
C THR A 110 -71.24 29.57 -26.93
N ILE A 111 -69.95 29.29 -27.09
CA ILE A 111 -69.43 28.34 -28.08
C ILE A 111 -68.72 27.22 -27.33
N ASN A 112 -69.14 25.98 -27.58
CA ASN A 112 -68.45 24.78 -27.09
C ASN A 112 -67.69 24.15 -28.25
N PHE A 113 -66.39 23.96 -28.10
CA PHE A 113 -65.58 23.20 -29.03
C PHE A 113 -65.55 21.72 -28.60
N ASP A 114 -65.44 20.82 -29.57
CA ASP A 114 -65.26 19.40 -29.29
C ASP A 114 -63.90 19.15 -28.61
N ALA A 115 -63.83 18.14 -27.75
CA ALA A 115 -62.59 17.78 -27.08
C ALA A 115 -61.59 17.14 -28.05
N THR A 116 -60.35 17.64 -28.07
CA THR A 116 -59.28 17.13 -28.94
C THR A 116 -58.14 16.51 -28.13
N GLU A 117 -57.61 15.37 -28.58
CA GLU A 117 -56.50 14.69 -27.88
C GLU A 117 -55.25 15.58 -27.82
N PHE A 118 -54.64 15.67 -26.63
CA PHE A 118 -53.31 16.23 -26.50
C PHE A 118 -52.31 15.32 -27.22
N MET A 119 -51.67 15.86 -28.25
CA MET A 119 -50.57 15.18 -28.93
C MET A 119 -49.24 15.43 -28.20
N ALA A 120 -48.34 14.45 -28.25
CA ALA A 120 -47.05 14.54 -27.59
C ALA A 120 -46.21 15.75 -28.09
N VAL A 121 -45.66 16.53 -27.16
CA VAL A 121 -44.71 17.61 -27.45
C VAL A 121 -43.31 17.05 -27.75
N PRO A 122 -42.46 17.74 -28.54
CA PRO A 122 -41.12 17.25 -28.89
C PRO A 122 -40.23 16.89 -27.69
N TYR A 123 -40.32 17.66 -26.59
CA TYR A 123 -39.56 17.40 -25.36
C TYR A 123 -40.04 16.13 -24.62
N ALA A 124 -41.34 15.85 -24.64
CA ALA A 124 -41.93 14.63 -24.09
C ALA A 124 -41.55 13.40 -24.94
N LYS A 125 -41.45 13.55 -26.27
CA LYS A 125 -40.93 12.47 -27.12
C LYS A 125 -39.45 12.18 -26.88
N TYR A 126 -38.64 13.20 -26.60
CA TYR A 126 -37.23 13.02 -26.23
C TYR A 126 -37.06 12.34 -24.86
N ALA A 127 -37.89 12.67 -23.87
CA ALA A 127 -37.92 11.99 -22.58
C ALA A 127 -38.44 10.53 -22.70
N ALA A 128 -39.42 10.28 -23.57
CA ALA A 128 -39.98 8.95 -23.81
C ALA A 128 -39.07 8.00 -24.61
N SER A 129 -38.03 8.50 -25.30
CA SER A 129 -37.09 7.64 -26.03
C SER A 129 -36.19 6.76 -25.14
N GLY A 130 -36.31 6.81 -23.81
CA GLY A 130 -35.89 5.71 -22.94
C GLY A 130 -34.38 5.48 -22.85
N TRP A 131 -33.53 6.41 -23.30
CA TRP A 131 -32.07 6.30 -23.12
C TRP A 131 -31.70 6.68 -21.68
N THR A 132 -32.14 5.89 -20.70
CA THR A 132 -31.51 5.89 -19.38
C THR A 132 -30.32 4.96 -19.45
N GLY A 133 -29.11 5.48 -19.28
CA GLY A 133 -27.91 4.64 -19.23
C GLY A 133 -27.95 3.61 -18.08
N LEU A 134 -28.75 3.87 -17.05
CA LEU A 134 -28.95 2.98 -15.90
C LEU A 134 -30.44 2.73 -15.64
N GLU A 135 -30.77 1.52 -15.22
CA GLU A 135 -32.05 1.12 -14.64
C GLU A 135 -31.92 0.88 -13.13
N LYS A 136 -33.00 1.20 -12.40
CA LYS A 136 -33.09 0.94 -10.96
C LYS A 136 -33.59 -0.48 -10.75
N ILE A 137 -32.78 -1.33 -10.14
CA ILE A 137 -33.08 -2.75 -9.91
C ILE A 137 -33.27 -2.99 -8.41
N THR A 138 -34.23 -3.84 -8.07
CA THR A 138 -34.42 -4.35 -6.70
C THR A 138 -34.36 -5.88 -6.72
N GLU A 139 -33.30 -6.45 -6.15
CA GLU A 139 -33.07 -7.89 -6.06
C GLU A 139 -32.97 -8.28 -4.57
N GLY A 140 -33.87 -9.15 -4.12
CA GLY A 140 -34.04 -9.41 -2.68
C GLY A 140 -34.57 -8.18 -1.93
N SER A 141 -33.86 -7.74 -0.89
CA SER A 141 -34.18 -6.53 -0.12
C SER A 141 -33.35 -5.30 -0.52
N ASN A 142 -32.49 -5.45 -1.53
CA ASN A 142 -31.52 -4.44 -1.92
C ASN A 142 -31.97 -3.72 -3.19
N THR A 143 -31.76 -2.40 -3.23
CA THR A 143 -32.04 -1.57 -4.40
C THR A 143 -30.76 -0.85 -4.82
N GLY A 144 -30.43 -0.92 -6.10
CA GLY A 144 -29.28 -0.24 -6.70
C GLY A 144 -29.53 0.15 -8.15
N TRP A 145 -28.48 0.52 -8.86
CA TRP A 145 -28.53 0.93 -10.27
C TRP A 145 -27.59 0.07 -11.12
N ARG A 146 -28.06 -0.42 -12.26
CA ARG A 146 -27.28 -1.20 -13.24
C ARG A 146 -27.50 -0.64 -14.65
N LEU A 147 -26.60 -0.93 -15.59
CA LEU A 147 -26.85 -0.65 -17.02
C LEU A 147 -28.19 -1.24 -17.47
N LEU A 148 -28.98 -0.43 -18.19
CA LEU A 148 -30.25 -0.84 -18.77
C LEU A 148 -30.07 -2.05 -19.71
N GLU A 149 -31.02 -2.99 -19.69
CA GLU A 149 -31.03 -4.22 -20.53
C GLU A 149 -29.90 -5.22 -20.22
N SER A 150 -29.31 -5.15 -19.02
CA SER A 150 -28.35 -6.16 -18.58
C SER A 150 -29.04 -7.52 -18.36
N ASP A 151 -28.51 -8.60 -18.94
CA ASP A 151 -29.02 -9.96 -18.68
C ASP A 151 -28.72 -10.36 -17.23
N ALA A 152 -29.78 -10.45 -16.41
CA ALA A 152 -29.66 -10.78 -14.99
C ALA A 152 -28.91 -12.10 -14.71
N ASN A 153 -28.85 -13.04 -15.65
CA ASN A 153 -28.08 -14.29 -15.47
C ASN A 153 -26.56 -14.08 -15.44
N ASN A 154 -26.09 -12.93 -15.92
CA ASN A 154 -24.68 -12.58 -16.04
C ASN A 154 -24.14 -11.79 -14.83
N TYR A 155 -25.01 -11.49 -13.86
CA TYR A 155 -24.72 -10.69 -12.69
C TYR A 155 -25.21 -11.36 -11.41
N GLY A 156 -24.61 -10.99 -10.27
CA GLY A 156 -25.22 -11.26 -8.97
C GLY A 156 -26.29 -10.25 -8.60
N ASN A 157 -27.04 -10.57 -7.54
CA ASN A 157 -27.99 -9.63 -6.95
C ASN A 157 -27.30 -8.31 -6.59
N ILE A 158 -27.89 -7.21 -7.02
CA ILE A 158 -27.40 -5.85 -6.78
C ILE A 158 -27.33 -5.58 -5.28
N GLY A 159 -26.25 -4.96 -4.85
CA GLY A 159 -26.10 -4.49 -3.48
C GLY A 159 -27.02 -3.29 -3.18
N GLY A 160 -27.40 -3.11 -1.93
CA GLY A 160 -28.18 -1.93 -1.52
C GLY A 160 -27.34 -0.66 -1.73
N ASN A 161 -27.90 0.35 -2.40
CA ASN A 161 -27.20 1.57 -2.82
C ASN A 161 -25.98 1.33 -3.74
N ALA A 162 -25.88 0.15 -4.37
CA ALA A 162 -24.77 -0.15 -5.27
C ALA A 162 -24.99 0.46 -6.67
N VAL A 163 -23.88 0.65 -7.39
CA VAL A 163 -23.87 1.12 -8.79
C VAL A 163 -23.03 0.18 -9.64
N ASP A 164 -23.65 -0.42 -10.64
CA ASP A 164 -23.07 -1.40 -11.53
C ASP A 164 -23.03 -0.89 -12.97
N LEU A 165 -21.84 -0.45 -13.39
CA LEU A 165 -21.52 -0.05 -14.76
C LEU A 165 -20.77 -1.17 -15.50
N SER A 166 -20.75 -2.39 -14.96
CA SER A 166 -19.99 -3.47 -15.55
C SER A 166 -20.75 -4.16 -16.69
N ILE A 167 -20.01 -4.65 -17.67
CA ILE A 167 -20.53 -5.42 -18.80
C ILE A 167 -20.12 -6.87 -18.62
N SER A 168 -21.08 -7.79 -18.71
CA SER A 168 -20.86 -9.22 -18.63
C SER A 168 -21.67 -9.94 -19.71
N ASP A 169 -21.01 -10.83 -20.44
CA ASP A 169 -21.53 -11.63 -21.56
C ASP A 169 -21.55 -13.13 -21.24
N ILE A 170 -21.27 -13.50 -19.98
CA ILE A 170 -21.30 -14.88 -19.50
C ILE A 170 -22.13 -14.98 -18.23
N SER A 171 -22.84 -16.10 -18.08
CA SER A 171 -23.61 -16.36 -16.88
C SER A 171 -22.68 -16.65 -15.71
N ALA A 172 -22.64 -15.72 -14.76
CA ALA A 172 -21.75 -15.73 -13.61
C ALA A 172 -22.19 -14.65 -12.60
N ASN A 173 -21.55 -14.64 -11.42
CA ASN A 173 -21.79 -13.63 -10.40
C ASN A 173 -20.84 -12.44 -10.60
N HIS A 174 -21.16 -11.55 -11.54
CA HIS A 174 -20.46 -10.28 -11.73
C HIS A 174 -21.28 -9.08 -11.20
N GLY A 175 -20.68 -7.91 -11.19
CA GLY A 175 -21.33 -6.66 -10.86
C GLY A 175 -21.13 -6.19 -9.42
N ALA A 176 -21.89 -5.16 -9.06
CA ALA A 176 -21.82 -4.49 -7.77
C ALA A 176 -22.77 -5.16 -6.76
N THR A 177 -22.30 -6.25 -6.13
CA THR A 177 -23.14 -7.10 -5.26
C THR A 177 -23.05 -6.74 -3.77
N GLY A 178 -21.99 -6.04 -3.35
CA GLY A 178 -21.84 -5.49 -2.00
C GLY A 178 -22.70 -4.24 -1.74
N ASN A 179 -23.13 -4.03 -0.50
CA ASN A 179 -23.85 -2.80 -0.14
C ASN A 179 -22.94 -1.56 -0.36
N GLY A 180 -23.44 -0.56 -1.09
CA GLY A 180 -22.70 0.64 -1.48
C GLY A 180 -21.50 0.36 -2.38
N SER A 181 -21.42 -0.80 -3.03
CA SER A 181 -20.30 -1.14 -3.89
C SER A 181 -20.42 -0.53 -5.28
N PHE A 182 -19.29 -0.47 -5.99
CA PHE A 182 -19.18 0.05 -7.34
C PHE A 182 -18.44 -0.93 -8.24
N ALA A 183 -19.05 -1.35 -9.34
CA ALA A 183 -18.40 -2.20 -10.35
C ALA A 183 -18.43 -1.52 -11.71
N ALA A 184 -17.33 -1.59 -12.46
CA ALA A 184 -17.26 -1.06 -13.81
C ALA A 184 -16.36 -1.91 -14.71
N ASN A 185 -16.46 -1.68 -16.02
CA ASN A 185 -15.72 -2.40 -17.08
C ASN A 185 -16.16 -3.88 -17.20
N TYR A 186 -15.28 -4.79 -17.61
CA TYR A 186 -15.70 -6.10 -18.13
C TYR A 186 -15.57 -7.20 -17.07
N ARG A 187 -16.68 -7.89 -16.80
CA ARG A 187 -16.75 -9.05 -15.89
C ARG A 187 -16.18 -8.81 -14.49
N THR A 188 -16.27 -7.59 -13.97
CA THR A 188 -15.77 -7.25 -12.64
C THR A 188 -16.77 -7.61 -11.54
N LEU A 189 -16.30 -7.87 -10.32
CA LEU A 189 -17.14 -8.21 -9.16
C LEU A 189 -16.73 -7.37 -7.94
N ALA A 190 -17.59 -6.45 -7.52
CA ALA A 190 -17.45 -5.68 -6.28
C ALA A 190 -18.40 -6.22 -5.21
N GLN A 191 -17.92 -7.18 -4.40
CA GLN A 191 -18.73 -7.95 -3.45
C GLN A 191 -18.62 -7.45 -2.00
N GLY A 192 -17.48 -6.88 -1.61
CA GLY A 192 -17.32 -6.30 -0.28
C GLY A 192 -18.24 -5.10 -0.03
N ASN A 193 -18.59 -4.83 1.24
CA ASN A 193 -19.29 -3.61 1.60
C ASN A 193 -18.44 -2.37 1.25
N SER A 194 -19.02 -1.41 0.53
CA SER A 194 -18.33 -0.23 0.03
C SER A 194 -17.08 -0.54 -0.81
N SER A 195 -17.03 -1.71 -1.47
CA SER A 195 -15.91 -2.07 -2.33
C SER A 195 -16.04 -1.49 -3.73
N SER A 196 -14.93 -1.45 -4.47
CA SER A 196 -14.89 -1.00 -5.86
C SER A 196 -14.06 -1.94 -6.74
N ALA A 197 -14.57 -2.32 -7.91
CA ALA A 197 -13.86 -3.17 -8.86
C ALA A 197 -13.82 -2.53 -10.26
N PHE A 198 -12.63 -2.45 -10.85
CA PHE A 198 -12.38 -1.88 -12.17
C PHE A 198 -11.50 -2.80 -13.02
N GLY A 199 -11.70 -2.79 -14.33
CA GLY A 199 -10.81 -3.46 -15.29
C GLY A 199 -11.42 -4.73 -15.89
N ILE A 200 -10.65 -5.81 -15.97
CA ILE A 200 -11.08 -7.06 -16.61
C ILE A 200 -11.08 -8.19 -15.58
N SER A 201 -12.24 -8.79 -15.33
CA SER A 201 -12.36 -9.95 -14.44
C SER A 201 -11.76 -9.73 -13.04
N THR A 202 -11.78 -8.49 -12.54
CA THR A 202 -11.28 -8.15 -11.20
C THR A 202 -12.34 -8.39 -10.13
N ILE A 203 -11.90 -8.74 -8.92
CA ILE A 203 -12.74 -9.15 -7.81
C ILE A 203 -12.29 -8.39 -6.54
N ALA A 204 -13.19 -7.59 -5.99
CA ALA A 204 -13.02 -6.85 -4.72
C ALA A 204 -13.95 -7.43 -3.63
N THR A 205 -13.42 -8.37 -2.83
CA THR A 205 -14.17 -9.07 -1.76
C THR A 205 -14.08 -8.41 -0.39
N GLY A 206 -13.00 -7.69 -0.08
CA GLY A 206 -12.82 -7.03 1.22
C GLY A 206 -13.74 -5.83 1.42
N ALA A 207 -14.10 -5.53 2.68
CA ALA A 207 -14.83 -4.32 3.01
C ALA A 207 -13.94 -3.07 2.77
N ASN A 208 -14.50 -2.03 2.17
CA ASN A 208 -13.79 -0.81 1.74
C ASN A 208 -12.63 -1.09 0.76
N SER A 209 -12.65 -2.23 0.06
CA SER A 209 -11.57 -2.63 -0.83
C SER A 209 -11.69 -2.04 -2.22
N MET A 210 -10.56 -1.90 -2.90
CA MET A 210 -10.49 -1.57 -4.32
C MET A 210 -9.66 -2.62 -5.07
N ALA A 211 -10.21 -3.17 -6.15
CA ALA A 211 -9.49 -4.02 -7.10
C ALA A 211 -9.44 -3.36 -8.48
N LEU A 212 -8.26 -3.34 -9.11
CA LEU A 212 -8.05 -2.81 -10.47
C LEU A 212 -7.11 -3.70 -11.29
N GLY A 213 -7.01 -3.44 -12.59
CA GLY A 213 -6.15 -4.19 -13.51
C GLY A 213 -6.89 -5.35 -14.17
N GLN A 214 -6.30 -6.54 -14.18
CA GLN A 214 -6.90 -7.74 -14.77
C GLN A 214 -6.66 -8.99 -13.92
N PHE A 215 -7.69 -9.83 -13.80
CA PHE A 215 -7.60 -11.17 -13.19
C PHE A 215 -6.82 -11.19 -11.85
N ASN A 216 -7.18 -10.31 -10.91
CA ASN A 216 -6.54 -10.28 -9.59
C ASN A 216 -6.92 -11.54 -8.78
N VAL A 217 -6.03 -11.95 -7.87
CA VAL A 217 -6.34 -12.85 -6.77
C VAL A 217 -7.13 -12.06 -5.73
N ALA A 218 -8.34 -12.52 -5.43
CA ALA A 218 -9.20 -11.87 -4.44
C ALA A 218 -8.70 -12.14 -3.01
N ASP A 219 -8.80 -11.15 -2.14
CA ASP A 219 -8.44 -11.27 -0.72
C ASP A 219 -9.42 -10.44 0.13
N SER A 220 -10.06 -11.07 1.11
CA SER A 220 -10.98 -10.40 2.04
C SER A 220 -10.28 -9.36 2.93
N ASN A 221 -8.96 -9.48 3.12
CA ASN A 221 -8.14 -8.52 3.83
C ASN A 221 -7.53 -7.44 2.93
N GLY A 222 -7.70 -7.56 1.61
CA GLY A 222 -7.20 -6.57 0.66
C GLY A 222 -7.93 -5.24 0.79
N LEU A 223 -7.19 -4.15 0.97
CA LEU A 223 -7.69 -2.78 0.83
C LEU A 223 -7.49 -2.26 -0.60
N PHE A 224 -6.35 -2.59 -1.22
CA PHE A 224 -6.03 -2.18 -2.58
C PHE A 224 -5.26 -3.29 -3.29
N LEU A 225 -5.85 -3.84 -4.34
CA LEU A 225 -5.31 -4.97 -5.11
C LEU A 225 -5.16 -4.56 -6.58
N ILE A 226 -3.97 -4.77 -7.15
CA ILE A 226 -3.72 -4.58 -8.58
C ILE A 226 -3.49 -5.94 -9.21
N GLY A 227 -4.44 -6.40 -10.04
CA GLY A 227 -4.33 -7.65 -10.79
C GLY A 227 -3.50 -7.50 -12.06
N ASN A 228 -2.66 -8.50 -12.32
CA ASN A 228 -1.95 -8.68 -13.59
C ASN A 228 -2.00 -10.13 -14.09
N GLY A 229 -2.99 -10.90 -13.63
CA GLY A 229 -3.24 -12.24 -14.15
C GLY A 229 -3.62 -12.21 -15.64
N THR A 230 -3.58 -13.37 -16.28
CA THR A 230 -3.86 -13.48 -17.72
C THR A 230 -5.19 -14.17 -18.03
N SER A 231 -5.77 -14.87 -17.05
CA SER A 231 -7.05 -15.57 -17.18
C SER A 231 -7.65 -15.89 -15.81
N ASP A 232 -8.88 -16.43 -15.80
CA ASP A 232 -9.54 -16.86 -14.56
C ASP A 232 -8.82 -18.01 -13.84
N THR A 233 -8.05 -18.82 -14.56
CA THR A 233 -7.22 -19.89 -13.98
C THR A 233 -5.81 -19.42 -13.60
N GLU A 234 -5.35 -18.31 -14.19
CA GLU A 234 -4.01 -17.74 -14.01
C GLU A 234 -4.12 -16.33 -13.40
N ARG A 235 -4.82 -16.25 -12.25
CA ARG A 235 -4.98 -15.00 -11.51
C ARG A 235 -3.70 -14.64 -10.78
N SER A 236 -3.32 -13.36 -10.84
CA SER A 236 -2.12 -12.86 -10.17
C SER A 236 -2.29 -11.39 -9.77
N ASN A 237 -1.54 -10.98 -8.76
CA ASN A 237 -1.50 -9.60 -8.30
C ASN A 237 -0.10 -9.01 -8.52
N ALA A 238 -0.04 -7.85 -9.16
CA ALA A 238 1.17 -7.02 -9.21
C ALA A 238 1.46 -6.38 -7.85
N LEU A 239 0.40 -6.00 -7.12
CA LEU A 239 0.51 -5.33 -5.83
C LEU A 239 -0.68 -5.68 -4.93
N ASN A 240 -0.38 -5.94 -3.66
CA ASN A 240 -1.35 -6.10 -2.59
C ASN A 240 -1.08 -5.08 -1.49
N VAL A 241 -2.11 -4.38 -1.04
CA VAL A 241 -2.12 -3.62 0.21
C VAL A 241 -3.21 -4.21 1.10
N LEU A 242 -2.81 -4.74 2.25
CA LEU A 242 -3.71 -5.42 3.19
C LEU A 242 -4.12 -4.53 4.35
N ASN A 243 -5.24 -4.85 4.99
CA ASN A 243 -5.81 -4.10 6.11
C ASN A 243 -4.95 -4.08 7.38
N ASN A 244 -3.97 -4.97 7.50
CA ASN A 244 -2.99 -5.02 8.58
C ASN A 244 -1.75 -4.16 8.30
N GLY A 245 -1.70 -3.44 7.17
CA GLY A 245 -0.58 -2.61 6.74
C GLY A 245 0.50 -3.34 5.94
N THR A 246 0.37 -4.65 5.71
CA THR A 246 1.29 -5.40 4.86
C THR A 246 1.13 -5.00 3.40
N ILE A 247 2.25 -4.74 2.71
CA ILE A 247 2.31 -4.49 1.27
C ILE A 247 3.18 -5.56 0.62
N THR A 248 2.68 -6.24 -0.40
CA THR A 248 3.44 -7.25 -1.17
C THR A 248 3.32 -7.03 -2.67
N ALA A 249 4.36 -7.41 -3.43
CA ALA A 249 4.37 -7.40 -4.90
C ALA A 249 4.63 -8.82 -5.42
N PRO A 250 3.63 -9.73 -5.35
CA PRO A 250 3.89 -11.17 -5.47
C PRO A 250 4.22 -11.61 -6.90
N SER A 251 3.89 -10.83 -7.93
CA SER A 251 4.30 -11.12 -9.30
C SER A 251 5.69 -10.57 -9.67
N PHE A 252 6.45 -10.07 -8.70
CA PHE A 252 7.75 -9.45 -8.95
C PHE A 252 8.85 -10.48 -8.71
N GLU A 253 9.42 -11.00 -9.80
CA GLU A 253 10.54 -11.94 -9.74
C GLU A 253 11.88 -11.20 -9.76
N LEU A 254 12.90 -11.78 -9.12
CA LEU A 254 14.25 -11.20 -9.01
C LEU A 254 14.84 -10.81 -10.37
N ALA A 255 14.58 -11.61 -11.41
CA ALA A 255 15.05 -11.39 -12.77
C ALA A 255 14.43 -10.15 -13.45
N MET A 256 13.34 -9.60 -12.92
CA MET A 256 12.68 -8.40 -13.45
C MET A 256 13.23 -7.10 -12.85
N ILE A 257 14.12 -7.18 -11.87
CA ILE A 257 14.80 -6.03 -11.25
C ILE A 257 16.01 -5.66 -12.11
N THR A 258 15.78 -4.82 -13.12
CA THR A 258 16.84 -4.34 -14.03
C THR A 258 17.38 -2.96 -13.65
N ASP A 259 16.79 -2.30 -12.65
CA ASP A 259 17.16 -0.98 -12.14
C ASP A 259 16.91 -0.89 -10.62
N ASP A 260 17.84 -0.28 -9.90
CA ASP A 260 17.86 -0.07 -8.45
C ASP A 260 16.62 0.70 -7.93
N LYS A 261 15.90 1.40 -8.81
CA LYS A 261 14.66 2.13 -8.52
C LYS A 261 13.40 1.28 -8.68
N ALA A 262 13.51 0.01 -9.05
CA ALA A 262 12.37 -0.83 -9.44
C ALA A 262 11.53 -1.40 -8.28
N LEU A 263 11.75 -0.97 -7.02
CA LEU A 263 11.28 -1.61 -5.77
C LEU A 263 12.16 -2.80 -5.40
N ILE A 264 12.94 -2.69 -4.32
CA ILE A 264 13.84 -3.75 -3.87
C ILE A 264 13.12 -4.59 -2.80
N THR A 265 12.95 -5.89 -3.05
CA THR A 265 12.46 -6.81 -2.01
C THR A 265 13.54 -7.00 -0.94
N LYS A 266 13.14 -7.39 0.28
CA LYS A 266 14.10 -7.75 1.32
C LYS A 266 15.05 -8.86 0.83
N GLU A 267 14.50 -9.85 0.12
CA GLU A 267 15.25 -10.96 -0.47
C GLU A 267 16.29 -10.50 -1.50
N TYR A 268 15.94 -9.59 -2.43
CA TYR A 268 16.92 -9.04 -3.37
C TYR A 268 18.05 -8.29 -2.64
N LEU A 269 17.72 -7.51 -1.60
CA LEU A 269 18.74 -6.82 -0.81
C LEU A 269 19.67 -7.80 -0.10
N GLU A 270 19.14 -8.92 0.41
CA GLU A 270 19.94 -9.94 1.10
C GLU A 270 20.77 -10.77 0.11
N GLU A 271 20.29 -11.02 -1.11
CA GLU A 271 21.00 -11.78 -2.15
C GLU A 271 22.01 -10.94 -2.93
N ASN A 272 21.70 -9.67 -3.21
CA ASN A 272 22.50 -8.80 -4.09
C ASN A 272 23.15 -7.64 -3.34
N GLY A 273 22.74 -7.37 -2.10
CA GLY A 273 23.46 -6.48 -1.22
C GLY A 273 24.70 -7.21 -0.71
N SER A 274 25.87 -6.81 -1.20
CA SER A 274 27.13 -7.25 -0.62
C SER A 274 27.27 -6.62 0.78
N THR A 275 26.76 -7.29 1.80
CA THR A 275 27.20 -7.02 3.17
C THR A 275 28.59 -7.64 3.27
N GLY A 276 29.60 -6.87 3.68
CA GLY A 276 30.96 -7.43 3.87
C GLY A 276 31.04 -8.52 4.96
N LEU A 277 29.93 -8.82 5.64
CA LEU A 277 29.79 -9.82 6.69
C LEU A 277 28.50 -10.63 6.52
N GLU A 278 28.57 -11.92 6.83
CA GLU A 278 27.45 -12.85 6.97
C GLU A 278 27.36 -13.37 8.41
N GLN A 279 26.14 -13.57 8.89
CA GLN A 279 25.90 -14.31 10.13
C GLN A 279 25.86 -15.80 9.79
N ILE A 280 26.79 -16.57 10.34
CA ILE A 280 26.87 -18.02 10.12
C ILE A 280 26.49 -18.78 11.38
N THR A 281 25.89 -19.96 11.21
CA THR A 281 25.65 -20.92 12.28
C THR A 281 26.17 -22.27 11.86
N GLU A 282 27.17 -22.78 12.57
CA GLU A 282 27.84 -24.05 12.26
C GLU A 282 28.08 -24.87 13.53
N GLU A 283 28.31 -26.17 13.35
CA GLU A 283 28.60 -27.09 14.44
C GLU A 283 29.99 -26.82 14.99
N SER A 284 30.10 -26.60 16.30
CA SER A 284 31.37 -26.42 17.01
C SER A 284 32.18 -27.72 17.08
N ASP A 285 33.37 -27.68 17.68
CA ASP A 285 34.14 -28.91 17.94
C ASP A 285 33.45 -29.88 18.92
N ALA A 286 32.46 -29.40 19.67
CA ALA A 286 31.63 -30.25 20.52
C ALA A 286 30.44 -30.77 19.69
N PRO A 287 30.34 -32.10 19.47
CA PRO A 287 29.28 -32.67 18.65
C PRO A 287 27.88 -32.29 19.14
N GLY A 288 27.03 -31.83 18.22
CA GLY A 288 25.66 -31.39 18.49
C GLY A 288 25.53 -29.99 19.09
N VAL A 289 26.62 -29.24 19.25
CA VAL A 289 26.59 -27.86 19.74
C VAL A 289 26.80 -26.92 18.55
N PHE A 290 25.84 -26.03 18.31
CA PHE A 290 25.90 -25.04 17.24
C PHE A 290 26.21 -23.66 17.78
N ASN A 291 27.17 -22.99 17.14
CA ASN A 291 27.57 -21.64 17.46
C ASN A 291 27.15 -20.69 16.35
N THR A 292 26.72 -19.48 16.73
CA THR A 292 26.35 -18.44 15.78
C THR A 292 27.30 -17.26 15.93
N GLY A 293 27.93 -16.83 14.85
CA GLY A 293 28.86 -15.70 14.81
C GLY A 293 28.78 -14.94 13.49
N TRP A 294 29.68 -13.98 13.29
CA TRP A 294 29.78 -13.19 12.05
C TRP A 294 31.12 -13.42 11.38
N ARG A 295 31.12 -13.72 10.07
CA ARG A 295 32.34 -13.93 9.25
C ARG A 295 32.25 -13.08 7.97
N LEU A 296 33.39 -12.78 7.34
CA LEU A 296 33.40 -12.18 6.00
C LEU A 296 32.69 -13.09 4.99
N THR A 297 31.88 -12.50 4.11
CA THR A 297 31.19 -13.24 3.04
C THR A 297 32.17 -13.82 2.03
N GLY A 298 31.93 -15.06 1.58
CA GLY A 298 32.62 -15.66 0.43
C GLY A 298 34.03 -16.17 0.71
N VAL A 299 34.38 -16.36 1.98
CA VAL A 299 35.64 -17.01 2.36
C VAL A 299 35.52 -18.53 2.28
N ASP A 300 36.61 -19.22 1.94
CA ASP A 300 36.65 -20.70 1.93
C ASP A 300 36.62 -21.24 3.37
N GLU A 301 35.49 -21.85 3.74
CA GLU A 301 35.25 -22.44 5.07
C GLU A 301 36.33 -23.43 5.51
N ASN A 302 36.98 -24.14 4.57
CA ASN A 302 38.03 -25.13 4.89
C ASN A 302 39.29 -24.49 5.50
N GLY A 303 39.45 -23.18 5.38
CA GLY A 303 40.51 -22.42 6.02
C GLY A 303 40.24 -22.13 7.50
N TYR A 304 38.99 -22.14 7.95
CA TYR A 304 38.60 -21.57 9.24
C TYR A 304 38.28 -22.63 10.29
N PHE A 305 38.40 -22.26 11.56
CA PHE A 305 37.79 -23.04 12.64
C PHE A 305 36.26 -22.93 12.58
N PRO A 306 35.53 -23.90 13.15
CA PRO A 306 34.15 -23.66 13.56
C PRO A 306 34.05 -22.39 14.39
N ILE A 307 33.09 -21.54 14.05
CA ILE A 307 32.96 -20.21 14.63
C ILE A 307 32.65 -20.31 16.12
N GLY A 308 33.27 -19.43 16.90
CA GLY A 308 32.91 -19.25 18.31
C GLY A 308 31.50 -18.68 18.46
N ASN A 309 30.81 -19.00 19.56
CA ASN A 309 29.50 -18.42 19.80
C ASN A 309 29.63 -16.90 20.04
N LYS A 310 28.83 -16.10 19.32
CA LYS A 310 28.86 -14.64 19.33
C LYS A 310 30.25 -14.05 19.04
N SER A 311 31.07 -14.74 18.27
CA SER A 311 32.36 -14.20 17.81
C SER A 311 32.20 -13.39 16.53
N VAL A 312 33.23 -12.62 16.20
CA VAL A 312 33.33 -11.84 14.97
C VAL A 312 34.68 -12.11 14.31
N ASP A 313 34.63 -12.63 13.09
CA ASP A 313 35.78 -13.03 12.29
C ASP A 313 35.91 -12.15 11.04
N LEU A 314 36.86 -11.23 11.10
CA LEU A 314 37.29 -10.37 10.00
C LEU A 314 38.65 -10.82 9.43
N SER A 315 39.05 -12.07 9.68
CA SER A 315 40.32 -12.60 9.21
C SER A 315 40.22 -13.09 7.76
N ILE A 316 41.37 -13.10 7.09
CA ILE A 316 41.54 -13.67 5.74
C ILE A 316 42.68 -14.66 5.80
N THR A 317 42.64 -15.70 4.98
CA THR A 317 43.75 -16.64 4.81
C THR A 317 43.82 -17.10 3.36
N GLU A 318 45.04 -17.41 2.92
CA GLU A 318 45.31 -18.08 1.65
C GLU A 318 45.65 -19.57 1.85
N SER A 319 45.66 -20.04 3.10
CA SER A 319 46.11 -21.38 3.43
C SER A 319 44.96 -22.32 3.75
N ASN A 320 44.99 -23.49 3.12
CA ASN A 320 44.00 -24.55 3.33
C ASN A 320 44.43 -25.42 4.51
N GLY A 321 43.55 -25.61 5.50
CA GLY A 321 43.67 -26.69 6.49
C GLY A 321 44.40 -26.38 7.81
N ASN A 322 44.55 -25.12 8.22
CA ASN A 322 45.19 -24.77 9.51
C ASN A 322 44.25 -24.19 10.56
N GLY A 323 42.97 -23.99 10.24
CA GLY A 323 41.97 -23.39 11.13
C GLY A 323 42.36 -21.96 11.50
N PHE A 324 41.74 -20.97 10.85
CA PHE A 324 41.91 -19.55 11.16
C PHE A 324 40.62 -18.94 11.67
N GLY A 325 40.69 -17.67 12.02
CA GLY A 325 39.58 -16.90 12.50
C GLY A 325 39.29 -17.11 13.98
N THR A 326 38.01 -17.03 14.31
CA THR A 326 37.53 -17.13 15.68
C THR A 326 36.99 -18.51 15.99
N ARG A 327 37.56 -19.17 17.01
CA ARG A 327 37.05 -20.44 17.56
C ARG A 327 36.47 -20.26 18.96
N GLY A 328 37.02 -19.33 19.74
CA GLY A 328 36.56 -19.07 21.10
C GLY A 328 35.25 -18.27 21.14
N ASP A 329 34.41 -18.53 22.13
CA ASP A 329 33.19 -17.75 22.34
C ASP A 329 33.51 -16.29 22.65
N TYR A 330 32.70 -15.36 22.14
CA TYR A 330 32.88 -13.91 22.31
C TYR A 330 34.26 -13.40 21.84
N SER A 331 34.94 -14.13 20.98
CA SER A 331 36.27 -13.76 20.47
C SER A 331 36.20 -12.86 19.23
N PHE A 332 37.32 -12.22 18.93
CA PHE A 332 37.47 -11.35 17.76
C PHE A 332 38.78 -11.65 17.04
N ALA A 333 38.72 -11.90 15.73
CA ALA A 333 39.89 -12.07 14.88
C ALA A 333 39.84 -11.11 13.69
N ALA A 334 40.96 -10.47 13.33
CA ALA A 334 41.03 -9.68 12.10
C ALA A 334 42.43 -9.64 11.48
N GLY A 335 42.48 -9.57 10.16
CA GLY A 335 43.72 -9.58 9.37
C GLY A 335 44.20 -10.98 9.00
N PHE A 336 45.33 -11.04 8.28
CA PHE A 336 45.83 -12.26 7.66
C PHE A 336 46.25 -13.34 8.69
N ASP A 337 45.78 -14.58 8.50
CA ASP A 337 46.13 -15.76 9.29
C ASP A 337 45.96 -15.58 10.82
N SER A 338 44.92 -14.87 11.23
CA SER A 338 44.64 -14.62 12.65
C SER A 338 43.93 -15.81 13.30
N GLN A 339 44.23 -16.10 14.56
CA GLN A 339 43.65 -17.22 15.31
C GLN A 339 43.23 -16.78 16.72
N ALA A 340 41.95 -16.49 16.92
CA ALA A 340 41.36 -16.19 18.23
C ALA A 340 40.71 -17.46 18.80
N ILE A 341 41.50 -18.27 19.50
CA ILE A 341 41.12 -19.63 19.92
C ILE A 341 40.47 -19.64 21.29
N GLY A 342 40.99 -18.87 22.25
CA GLY A 342 40.43 -18.82 23.59
C GLY A 342 39.12 -18.03 23.67
N ASN A 343 38.26 -18.35 24.63
CA ASN A 343 37.05 -17.54 24.87
C ASN A 343 37.44 -16.11 25.29
N TYR A 344 36.71 -15.11 24.80
CA TYR A 344 36.99 -13.68 24.98
C TYR A 344 38.36 -13.24 24.43
N SER A 345 38.99 -14.04 23.57
CA SER A 345 40.31 -13.72 23.01
C SER A 345 40.22 -12.72 21.86
N VAL A 346 41.34 -12.02 21.61
CA VAL A 346 41.49 -11.07 20.51
C VAL A 346 42.75 -11.39 19.73
N ALA A 347 42.64 -11.60 18.42
CA ALA A 347 43.76 -11.87 17.54
C ALA A 347 43.81 -10.90 16.34
N LEU A 348 44.91 -10.16 16.21
CA LEU A 348 45.15 -9.24 15.10
C LEU A 348 46.46 -9.61 14.40
N LYS A 349 46.37 -10.41 13.32
CA LYS A 349 47.52 -11.01 12.62
C LYS A 349 48.43 -11.88 13.52
N GLY A 350 47.85 -12.54 14.52
CA GLY A 350 48.56 -13.39 15.46
C GLY A 350 47.65 -14.46 16.05
N LYS A 351 48.08 -15.10 17.14
CA LYS A 351 47.42 -16.25 17.75
C LYS A 351 47.16 -16.03 19.23
N ALA A 352 45.89 -15.99 19.64
CA ALA A 352 45.47 -15.90 21.02
C ALA A 352 44.85 -17.23 21.47
N ASN A 353 45.64 -18.07 22.15
CA ASN A 353 45.29 -19.46 22.43
C ASN A 353 44.39 -19.64 23.66
N GLU A 354 44.53 -18.77 24.66
CA GLU A 354 43.93 -18.97 25.97
C GLU A 354 42.82 -17.97 26.31
N PHE A 355 42.09 -18.26 27.38
CA PHE A 355 40.99 -17.42 27.86
C PHE A 355 41.43 -15.96 28.07
N SER A 356 40.71 -15.03 27.44
CA SER A 356 41.01 -13.58 27.45
C SER A 356 42.45 -13.23 27.05
N ALA A 357 43.10 -14.08 26.25
CA ALA A 357 44.41 -13.77 25.68
C ALA A 357 44.27 -12.76 24.52
N VAL A 358 45.27 -11.90 24.37
CA VAL A 358 45.29 -10.86 23.33
C VAL A 358 46.59 -10.96 22.55
N SER A 359 46.49 -11.14 21.24
CA SER A 359 47.63 -11.22 20.33
C SER A 359 47.53 -10.11 19.27
N LEU A 360 48.57 -9.27 19.21
CA LEU A 360 48.62 -8.07 18.37
C LEU A 360 49.91 -8.05 17.54
N GLY A 361 49.84 -8.48 16.29
CA GLY A 361 50.91 -8.36 15.32
C GLY A 361 51.47 -9.70 14.84
N ALA A 362 52.20 -9.62 13.72
CA ALA A 362 52.58 -10.76 12.88
C ALA A 362 53.30 -11.85 13.66
N GLY A 363 52.69 -13.04 13.72
CA GLY A 363 53.27 -14.23 14.36
C GLY A 363 53.38 -14.15 15.88
N SER A 364 52.75 -13.15 16.53
CA SER A 364 52.68 -13.10 17.98
C SER A 364 51.77 -14.21 18.52
N GLU A 365 52.12 -14.79 19.66
CA GLU A 365 51.41 -15.88 20.30
C GLU A 365 51.14 -15.55 21.77
N ALA A 366 49.87 -15.34 22.12
CA ALA A 366 49.41 -15.16 23.49
C ALA A 366 48.91 -16.52 24.02
N ASN A 367 49.82 -17.26 24.69
CA ASN A 367 49.60 -18.64 25.13
C ASN A 367 49.15 -18.75 26.60
N GLY A 368 49.31 -17.69 27.40
CA GLY A 368 48.82 -17.63 28.78
C GLY A 368 47.40 -17.07 28.89
N ARG A 369 46.66 -17.52 29.91
CA ARG A 369 45.36 -16.92 30.25
C ARG A 369 45.57 -15.46 30.70
N TYR A 370 44.72 -14.55 30.22
CA TYR A 370 44.87 -13.09 30.39
C TYR A 370 46.19 -12.50 29.85
N SER A 371 46.90 -13.19 28.94
CA SER A 371 48.18 -12.70 28.45
C SER A 371 48.04 -11.74 27.26
N LEU A 372 49.09 -10.93 27.03
CA LEU A 372 49.19 -10.01 25.90
C LEU A 372 50.51 -10.26 25.15
N ALA A 373 50.46 -10.72 23.90
CA ALA A 373 51.62 -10.78 23.02
C ALA A 373 51.48 -9.74 21.91
N ALA A 374 52.40 -8.79 21.83
CA ALA A 374 52.35 -7.70 20.87
C ALA A 374 53.64 -7.60 20.03
N ASN A 375 53.52 -7.00 18.84
CA ASN A 375 54.56 -6.76 17.83
C ASN A 375 54.90 -7.99 16.95
N LEU A 376 56.17 -8.37 16.82
CA LEU A 376 56.63 -9.33 15.81
C LEU A 376 57.13 -10.62 16.46
N THR A 377 56.42 -11.72 16.23
CA THR A 377 56.85 -13.06 16.65
C THR A 377 57.13 -13.18 18.16
N THR A 378 56.38 -12.43 18.98
CA THR A 378 56.48 -12.46 20.44
C THR A 378 55.63 -13.58 21.04
N LYS A 379 55.98 -14.03 22.25
CA LYS A 379 55.33 -15.12 22.99
C LYS A 379 55.00 -14.68 24.41
N ALA A 380 53.73 -14.64 24.78
CA ALA A 380 53.28 -14.38 26.14
C ALA A 380 52.71 -15.67 26.75
N ASP A 381 53.60 -16.53 27.24
CA ASP A 381 53.31 -17.92 27.59
C ASP A 381 52.77 -18.13 29.01
N ALA A 382 53.15 -17.26 29.95
CA ALA A 382 52.70 -17.38 31.32
C ALA A 382 51.35 -16.69 31.57
N LEU A 383 50.61 -17.17 32.57
CA LEU A 383 49.39 -16.55 33.10
C LEU A 383 49.63 -15.05 33.36
N SER A 384 48.77 -14.20 32.81
CA SER A 384 48.80 -12.74 32.98
C SER A 384 50.11 -12.07 32.57
N SER A 385 50.89 -12.70 31.67
CA SER A 385 52.13 -12.11 31.15
C SER A 385 51.86 -11.14 30.00
N ALA A 386 52.73 -10.15 29.82
CA ALA A 386 52.73 -9.28 28.65
C ALA A 386 54.10 -9.26 27.97
N ALA A 387 54.14 -9.49 26.66
CA ALA A 387 55.35 -9.54 25.85
C ALA A 387 55.29 -8.53 24.70
N PHE A 388 56.35 -7.75 24.53
CA PHE A 388 56.51 -6.75 23.46
C PHE A 388 57.83 -6.93 22.71
N GLY A 389 57.98 -6.24 21.58
CA GLY A 389 59.23 -6.21 20.82
C GLY A 389 59.33 -7.28 19.74
N ARG A 390 60.45 -8.01 19.66
CA ARG A 390 60.65 -9.04 18.64
C ARG A 390 61.36 -10.27 19.19
N TYR A 391 60.82 -11.45 18.86
CA TYR A 391 61.47 -12.73 19.16
C TYR A 391 61.93 -12.86 20.64
N ASN A 392 61.06 -12.52 21.60
CA ASN A 392 61.31 -12.77 23.03
C ASN A 392 61.34 -14.27 23.32
N ILE A 393 61.85 -14.69 24.47
CA ILE A 393 61.97 -16.10 24.83
C ILE A 393 60.57 -16.73 24.98
N GLY A 394 59.71 -16.18 25.85
CA GLY A 394 58.38 -16.72 26.14
C GLY A 394 58.47 -18.02 26.92
N THR A 395 58.24 -17.97 28.23
CA THR A 395 58.20 -19.17 29.10
C THR A 395 57.16 -18.99 30.21
N GLY A 396 56.92 -20.06 30.97
CA GLY A 396 56.11 -20.06 32.19
C GLY A 396 54.84 -20.91 32.08
N ASP A 397 54.07 -20.95 33.17
CA ASP A 397 52.81 -21.69 33.24
C ASP A 397 51.65 -20.83 32.75
N ALA A 398 50.93 -21.31 31.74
CA ALA A 398 49.84 -20.59 31.08
C ALA A 398 48.60 -20.35 31.96
N VAL A 399 48.43 -21.14 33.02
CA VAL A 399 47.19 -21.20 33.81
C VAL A 399 47.41 -20.81 35.27
N ASN A 400 48.58 -21.14 35.84
CA ASN A 400 48.88 -20.97 37.25
C ASN A 400 49.80 -19.76 37.52
N TRP A 401 49.63 -19.13 38.68
CA TRP A 401 50.53 -18.06 39.12
C TRP A 401 51.79 -18.65 39.77
N ILE A 402 52.87 -18.78 38.98
CA ILE A 402 54.17 -19.24 39.48
C ILE A 402 55.10 -18.04 39.67
N ALA A 403 55.59 -17.83 40.89
CA ALA A 403 56.34 -16.63 41.27
C ALA A 403 57.59 -16.37 40.41
N THR A 404 58.18 -17.41 39.84
CA THR A 404 59.38 -17.33 38.98
C THR A 404 59.07 -17.18 37.50
N ASP A 405 57.80 -17.14 37.10
CA ASP A 405 57.43 -16.94 35.70
C ASP A 405 57.54 -15.46 35.30
N PRO A 406 57.70 -15.19 33.99
CA PRO A 406 57.57 -13.84 33.46
C PRO A 406 56.18 -13.23 33.71
N LEU A 407 56.18 -11.98 34.15
CA LEU A 407 55.04 -11.06 34.17
C LEU A 407 55.10 -10.08 33.00
N PHE A 408 56.32 -9.62 32.64
CA PHE A 408 56.54 -8.72 31.52
C PHE A 408 57.86 -9.02 30.81
N GLU A 409 57.85 -9.06 29.48
CA GLU A 409 59.04 -9.32 28.66
C GLU A 409 59.15 -8.34 27.49
N ILE A 410 60.37 -7.91 27.18
CA ILE A 410 60.69 -7.17 25.94
C ILE A 410 61.70 -7.99 25.14
N GLY A 411 61.27 -8.54 24.02
CA GLY A 411 62.14 -9.23 23.06
C GLY A 411 62.95 -8.27 22.20
N ASN A 412 64.21 -8.59 21.97
CA ASN A 412 65.11 -7.79 21.13
C ASN A 412 65.88 -8.64 20.09
N SER A 413 65.55 -9.93 19.94
CA SER A 413 66.36 -10.80 19.10
C SER A 413 66.20 -10.52 17.60
N ILE A 414 67.31 -10.74 16.92
CA ILE A 414 67.50 -11.02 15.49
C ILE A 414 66.57 -12.01 14.81
N ASP A 415 66.42 -13.14 15.49
CA ASP A 415 66.40 -14.46 14.87
C ASP A 415 65.37 -15.33 15.60
N PRO A 416 64.39 -15.91 14.90
CA PRO A 416 63.41 -16.81 15.51
C PRO A 416 64.02 -18.03 16.20
N ASN A 417 65.20 -18.47 15.78
CA ASN A 417 65.88 -19.62 16.35
C ASN A 417 66.78 -19.27 17.54
N ASN A 418 67.03 -17.98 17.78
CA ASN A 418 67.88 -17.49 18.86
C ASN A 418 67.19 -16.36 19.61
N ARG A 419 66.07 -16.68 20.25
CA ARG A 419 65.23 -15.72 20.98
C ARG A 419 65.96 -15.12 22.19
N SER A 420 65.76 -13.84 22.45
CA SER A 420 66.38 -13.12 23.57
C SER A 420 65.46 -12.02 24.10
N ASN A 421 65.62 -11.72 25.39
CA ASN A 421 64.93 -10.62 26.04
C ASN A 421 65.93 -9.49 26.34
N ALA A 422 65.56 -8.26 26.01
CA ALA A 422 66.22 -7.08 26.56
C ALA A 422 65.91 -6.92 28.06
N LEU A 423 64.67 -7.23 28.44
CA LEU A 423 64.16 -7.07 29.80
C LEU A 423 63.16 -8.18 30.12
N THR A 424 63.23 -8.72 31.33
CA THR A 424 62.23 -9.61 31.92
C THR A 424 61.90 -9.14 33.33
N VAL A 425 60.61 -9.01 33.66
CA VAL A 425 60.10 -8.84 35.02
C VAL A 425 59.37 -10.12 35.40
N LEU A 426 59.78 -10.75 36.50
CA LEU A 426 59.13 -11.96 37.02
C LEU A 426 57.98 -11.60 37.95
N LYS A 427 57.03 -12.53 38.14
CA LYS A 427 55.85 -12.38 39.00
C LYS A 427 56.17 -12.09 40.47
N ASN A 428 57.36 -12.44 40.94
CA ASN A 428 57.86 -12.11 42.28
C ASN A 428 58.50 -10.71 42.39
N GLY A 429 58.54 -9.93 41.31
CA GLY A 429 59.13 -8.59 41.26
C GLY A 429 60.62 -8.55 40.89
N THR A 430 61.28 -9.70 40.67
CA THR A 430 62.66 -9.72 40.15
C THR A 430 62.71 -9.17 38.73
N ILE A 431 63.64 -8.27 38.45
CA ILE A 431 63.89 -7.71 37.11
C ILE A 431 65.24 -8.20 36.61
N THR A 432 65.31 -8.69 35.38
CA THR A 432 66.55 -9.10 34.71
C THR A 432 66.69 -8.41 33.35
N ALA A 433 67.92 -8.10 32.97
CA ALA A 433 68.28 -7.53 31.66
C ALA A 433 69.34 -8.40 30.96
N PRO A 434 68.96 -9.59 30.47
CA PRO A 434 69.94 -10.62 30.08
C PRO A 434 70.70 -10.30 28.79
N SER A 435 70.27 -9.30 28.02
CA SER A 435 70.99 -8.82 26.82
C SER A 435 71.96 -7.65 27.10
N PHE A 436 72.12 -7.23 28.35
CA PHE A 436 73.00 -6.12 28.71
C PHE A 436 74.33 -6.63 29.27
N ASP A 437 75.44 -6.09 28.78
CA ASP A 437 76.75 -6.30 29.41
C ASP A 437 76.98 -5.25 30.51
N ILE A 438 77.53 -5.66 31.65
CA ILE A 438 77.85 -4.75 32.76
C ILE A 438 78.79 -3.61 32.32
N SER A 439 79.63 -3.85 31.32
CA SER A 439 80.56 -2.87 30.77
C SER A 439 79.88 -1.77 29.93
N GLU A 440 78.64 -1.99 29.50
CA GLU A 440 77.84 -1.02 28.73
C GLU A 440 77.07 -0.07 29.66
N ILE A 441 77.07 -0.33 30.97
CA ILE A 441 76.46 0.54 31.99
C ILE A 441 77.42 1.68 32.32
N THR A 442 77.20 2.84 31.71
CA THR A 442 78.07 4.03 31.83
C THR A 442 77.42 5.22 32.55
N ASP A 443 76.14 5.11 32.93
CA ASP A 443 75.36 6.14 33.64
C ASP A 443 74.61 5.50 34.82
N ASP A 444 74.60 6.18 35.97
CA ASP A 444 73.92 5.77 37.22
C ASP A 444 72.39 5.66 37.07
N LYS A 445 71.81 6.11 35.95
CA LYS A 445 70.41 5.91 35.58
C LYS A 445 70.12 4.62 34.81
N ALA A 446 71.13 3.81 34.51
CA ALA A 446 70.93 2.45 34.03
C ALA A 446 70.30 1.56 35.12
N LEU A 447 69.74 0.42 34.75
CA LEU A 447 69.12 -0.53 35.67
C LEU A 447 70.18 -1.11 36.63
N ILE A 448 70.36 -0.46 37.80
CA ILE A 448 71.25 -0.92 38.87
C ILE A 448 70.39 -1.62 39.92
N THR A 449 70.80 -2.83 40.31
CA THR A 449 70.16 -3.64 41.35
C THR A 449 70.19 -2.98 42.72
#